data_AF-A0A6I5E2G4-F1
#
_entry.id   AF-A0A6I5E2G4-F1
#
_cell.length_a   1.000
_cell.length_b   1.000
_cell.length_c   1.000
_cell.angle_alpha   90.00
_cell.angle_beta   90.00
_cell.angle_gamma   90.00
#
_symmetry.space_group_name_H-M   'P 1'
#
loop_
_entity.id
_entity.type
_entity.pdbx_description
1 polymer ?
#
loop_
_entity_poly.entity_id
_entity_poly.type
_entity_poly.pdbx_seq_one_letter_code
_entity_poly.pdbx_strand_id
1 'polypeptide(L)'
;MDWNFPDDDIFFCGGCGDDDTPDPRVPRQDKALCVRCDRVERQVRRYRITVPRRNAIMRFQRDVCALCQEGPPTDHCPDAVSFWHIDHDHRCCPPGGSCGRCVRGLLCLPCNATRLPAYERLPNVLRDSPRFNTYLNSPPARHPEARPTARDHAGPRDASSYLIDAFFTAADHPEGNALSS
;
A
#
# COMPACT_ATOMS: atom_id res chain seq x y z
N MET A 1 0.42 43.68 22.43
CA MET A 1 1.31 42.75 21.71
C MET A 1 0.43 42.04 20.69
N ASP A 2 0.28 42.65 19.52
CA ASP A 2 -0.38 42.00 18.40
C ASP A 2 0.61 41.03 17.79
N TRP A 3 0.39 39.75 18.04
CA TRP A 3 1.11 38.68 17.36
C TRP A 3 0.53 38.56 15.95
N ASN A 4 1.04 39.41 15.05
CA ASN A 4 0.78 39.30 13.63
C ASN A 4 1.60 38.10 13.10
N PHE A 5 1.02 36.91 13.17
CA PHE A 5 1.56 35.78 12.42
C PHE A 5 1.27 36.07 10.94
N PRO A 6 2.30 36.13 10.07
CA PRO A 6 2.02 36.17 8.64
C PRO A 6 1.12 34.98 8.29
N ASP A 7 0.16 35.20 7.40
CA ASP A 7 -0.61 34.12 6.76
C ASP A 7 0.39 33.24 5.99
N ASP A 8 1.07 32.34 6.71
CA ASP A 8 1.93 31.34 6.12
C ASP A 8 1.00 30.40 5.32
N ASP A 9 1.14 30.40 4.00
CA ASP A 9 0.35 29.60 3.06
C ASP A 9 0.30 28.12 3.52
N ILE A 10 -0.82 27.73 4.16
CA ILE A 10 -1.03 26.36 4.63
C ILE A 10 -0.95 25.42 3.42
N PHE A 11 0.02 24.53 3.42
CA PHE A 11 0.22 23.58 2.33
C PHE A 11 -0.73 22.41 2.49
N PHE A 12 -1.65 22.23 1.54
CA PHE A 12 -2.47 21.02 1.45
C PHE A 12 -1.87 20.05 0.42
N CYS A 13 -1.56 18.84 0.86
CA CYS A 13 -1.09 17.81 -0.06
C CYS A 13 -2.21 17.37 -1.01
N GLY A 14 -2.05 17.57 -2.33
CA GLY A 14 -3.04 17.14 -3.34
C GLY A 14 -3.21 15.62 -3.51
N GLY A 15 -2.57 14.82 -2.65
CA GLY A 15 -2.72 13.37 -2.59
C GLY A 15 -3.54 12.91 -1.38
N CYS A 16 -3.06 13.20 -0.17
CA CYS A 16 -3.73 12.80 1.08
C CYS A 16 -4.67 13.86 1.66
N GLY A 17 -4.53 15.13 1.28
CA GLY A 17 -5.27 16.25 1.87
C GLY A 17 -4.68 16.76 3.18
N ASP A 18 -3.63 16.12 3.72
CA ASP A 18 -2.97 16.52 4.96
C ASP A 18 -2.30 17.91 4.80
N ASP A 19 -2.45 18.74 5.83
CA ASP A 19 -1.87 20.10 5.97
C ASP A 19 -0.66 20.16 6.90
N ASP A 20 -0.51 19.17 7.78
CA ASP A 20 0.49 19.16 8.87
C ASP A 20 1.81 18.46 8.50
N THR A 21 2.16 18.37 7.21
CA THR A 21 3.43 17.74 6.80
C THR A 21 4.57 18.77 6.78
N PRO A 22 5.60 18.66 7.64
CA PRO A 22 6.75 19.55 7.59
C PRO A 22 7.43 19.43 6.21
N ASP A 23 7.50 20.55 5.50
CA ASP A 23 7.90 20.69 4.09
C ASP A 23 9.20 19.89 3.78
N PRO A 24 9.22 19.01 2.75
CA PRO A 24 9.41 19.50 1.38
C PRO A 24 8.35 19.02 0.36
N ARG A 25 7.78 20.01 -0.33
CA ARG A 25 6.93 19.96 -1.50
C ARG A 25 7.73 19.32 -2.62
N VAL A 26 7.19 18.26 -3.21
CA VAL A 26 7.66 17.80 -4.51
C VAL A 26 6.70 18.36 -5.56
N PRO A 27 6.99 19.53 -6.17
CA PRO A 27 6.12 20.10 -7.18
C PRO A 27 6.05 19.15 -8.38
N ARG A 28 4.83 18.79 -8.76
CA ARG A 28 4.53 18.18 -10.06
C ARG A 28 3.77 19.19 -10.91
N GLN A 29 3.71 18.93 -12.21
CA GLN A 29 3.01 19.80 -13.16
C GLN A 29 1.52 19.97 -12.81
N ASP A 30 0.91 18.95 -12.19
CA ASP A 30 -0.53 18.86 -11.93
C ASP A 30 -0.93 19.13 -10.46
N LYS A 31 -0.04 18.89 -9.50
CA LYS A 31 -0.31 19.04 -8.05
C LYS A 31 0.97 19.10 -7.23
N ALA A 32 0.89 19.69 -6.04
CA ALA A 32 1.94 19.59 -5.03
C ALA A 32 1.66 18.42 -4.08
N LEU A 33 2.69 17.63 -3.79
CA LEU A 33 2.58 16.42 -2.97
C LEU A 33 3.59 16.45 -1.82
N CYS A 34 3.19 15.93 -0.67
CA CYS A 34 4.12 15.57 0.40
C CYS A 34 5.02 14.41 -0.04
N VAL A 35 6.17 14.24 0.61
CA VAL A 35 7.17 13.21 0.29
C VAL A 35 6.58 11.80 0.28
N ARG A 36 5.67 11.50 1.21
CA ARG A 36 4.95 10.22 1.31
C ARG A 36 4.15 9.93 0.04
N CYS A 37 3.26 10.86 -0.33
CA CYS A 37 2.41 10.75 -1.51
C CYS A 37 3.24 10.68 -2.80
N ASP A 38 4.25 11.53 -2.89
CA ASP A 38 5.10 11.59 -4.07
C ASP A 38 5.89 10.29 -4.31
N ARG A 39 6.42 9.67 -3.25
CA ARG A 39 7.10 8.37 -3.36
C ARG A 39 6.16 7.28 -3.86
N VAL A 40 4.93 7.24 -3.37
CA VAL A 40 3.92 6.28 -3.82
C VAL A 40 3.56 6.54 -5.29
N GLU A 41 3.40 7.80 -5.68
CA GLU A 41 3.18 8.20 -7.09
C GLU A 41 4.32 7.73 -8.01
N ARG A 42 5.59 7.92 -7.61
CA ARG A 42 6.74 7.38 -8.36
C ARG A 42 6.71 5.86 -8.43
N GLN A 43 6.37 5.20 -7.33
CA GLN A 43 6.30 3.75 -7.24
C GLN A 43 5.24 3.20 -8.22
N VAL A 44 3.99 3.66 -8.12
CA VAL A 44 2.90 3.15 -8.98
C VAL A 44 3.16 3.45 -10.47
N ARG A 45 3.74 4.61 -10.79
CA ARG A 45 4.18 4.95 -12.16
C ARG A 45 5.21 3.95 -12.70
N ARG A 46 6.24 3.61 -11.92
CA ARG A 46 7.24 2.59 -12.29
C ARG A 46 6.60 1.23 -12.58
N TYR A 47 5.60 0.85 -11.78
CA TYR A 47 4.93 -0.44 -11.92
C TYR A 47 3.75 -0.43 -12.89
N ARG A 48 3.42 0.70 -13.52
CA ARG A 48 2.28 0.90 -14.42
C ARG A 48 0.94 0.50 -13.79
N ILE A 49 0.76 0.86 -12.53
CA ILE A 49 -0.53 0.79 -11.83
C ILE A 49 -0.92 2.18 -11.30
N THR A 50 -2.12 2.31 -10.75
CA THR A 50 -2.61 3.57 -10.15
C THR A 50 -2.53 3.52 -8.63
N VAL A 51 -2.60 4.67 -7.95
CA VAL A 51 -2.70 4.73 -6.48
C VAL A 51 -3.93 3.96 -5.97
N PRO A 52 -5.15 4.11 -6.54
CA PRO A 52 -6.30 3.29 -6.14
C PRO A 52 -6.07 1.80 -6.31
N ARG A 53 -5.37 1.39 -7.37
CA ARG A 53 -5.04 -0.03 -7.57
C ARG A 53 -4.09 -0.56 -6.51
N ARG A 54 -3.03 0.20 -6.16
CA ARG A 54 -2.13 -0.16 -5.07
C ARG A 54 -2.87 -0.25 -3.73
N ASN A 55 -3.69 0.75 -3.43
CA ASN A 55 -4.48 0.83 -2.20
C ASN A 55 -5.44 -0.36 -2.08
N ALA A 56 -6.14 -0.74 -3.14
CA ALA A 56 -7.06 -1.87 -3.14
C ALA A 56 -6.37 -3.22 -2.89
N ILE A 57 -5.15 -3.41 -3.42
CA ILE A 57 -4.34 -4.60 -3.11
C ILE A 57 -3.97 -4.62 -1.63
N MET A 58 -3.56 -3.48 -1.08
CA MET A 58 -3.19 -3.39 0.33
C MET A 58 -4.39 -3.59 1.27
N ARG A 59 -5.55 -3.02 0.92
CA ARG A 59 -6.82 -3.24 1.64
C ARG A 59 -7.16 -4.73 1.68
N PHE A 60 -7.08 -5.42 0.55
CA PHE A 60 -7.30 -6.87 0.50
C PHE A 60 -6.27 -7.65 1.35
N GLN A 61 -5.02 -7.16 1.40
CA GLN A 61 -3.99 -7.69 2.30
C GLN A 61 -4.15 -7.27 3.77
N ARG A 62 -5.16 -6.45 4.12
CA ARG A 62 -5.37 -5.89 5.46
C ARG A 62 -4.14 -5.13 5.99
N ASP A 63 -3.50 -4.36 5.11
CA ASP A 63 -2.33 -3.53 5.44
C ASP A 63 -1.16 -4.31 6.08
N VAL A 64 -0.99 -5.59 5.72
CA VAL A 64 0.17 -6.41 6.08
C VAL A 64 0.92 -6.95 4.86
N CYS A 65 2.13 -7.46 5.09
CA CYS A 65 2.94 -8.11 4.06
C CYS A 65 2.21 -9.35 3.56
N ALA A 66 1.93 -9.46 2.27
CA ALA A 66 1.22 -10.63 1.74
C ALA A 66 1.94 -11.98 1.96
N LEU A 67 3.26 -11.94 2.11
CA LEU A 67 4.07 -13.11 2.40
C LEU A 67 4.19 -13.28 3.92
N CYS A 68 4.91 -12.34 4.57
CA CYS A 68 5.05 -12.01 5.99
C CYS A 68 3.90 -12.21 6.97
N GLN A 69 2.75 -11.69 6.58
CA GLN A 69 1.65 -11.32 7.48
C GLN A 69 2.07 -10.37 8.62
N GLU A 70 3.25 -9.75 8.51
CA GLU A 70 3.73 -8.70 9.42
C GLU A 70 3.37 -7.33 8.86
N GLY A 71 2.88 -6.44 9.73
CA GLY A 71 2.63 -5.04 9.44
C GLY A 71 3.90 -4.17 9.51
N PRO A 72 3.78 -2.86 9.31
CA PRO A 72 4.90 -1.95 9.54
C PRO A 72 5.26 -1.94 11.04
N PRO A 73 6.54 -1.88 11.39
CA PRO A 73 7.01 -1.60 12.75
C PRO A 73 6.29 -0.39 13.36
N THR A 74 5.98 -0.48 14.66
CA THR A 74 5.26 0.55 15.42
C THR A 74 6.07 1.84 15.61
N ASP A 75 7.39 1.78 15.45
CA ASP A 75 8.33 2.90 15.56
C ASP A 75 8.60 3.59 14.23
N HIS A 76 7.99 3.13 13.13
CA HIS A 76 8.11 3.82 11.87
C HIS A 76 7.41 5.16 11.95
N CYS A 77 8.23 6.21 11.92
CA CYS A 77 7.78 7.58 11.74
C CYS A 77 6.80 7.63 10.55
N PRO A 78 5.70 8.39 10.61
CA PRO A 78 4.82 8.65 9.46
C PRO A 78 5.59 9.14 8.22
N ASP A 79 6.77 9.73 8.43
CA ASP A 79 7.70 10.22 7.40
C ASP A 79 8.68 9.16 6.87
N ALA A 80 8.73 7.97 7.51
CA ALA A 80 9.60 6.89 7.11
C ALA A 80 9.16 6.33 5.75
N VAL A 81 10.15 6.20 4.87
CA VAL A 81 10.10 5.64 3.53
C VAL A 81 9.11 4.49 3.40
N SER A 82 8.28 4.51 2.35
CA SER A 82 7.21 3.51 2.12
C SER A 82 7.65 2.09 2.47
N PHE A 83 7.19 1.58 3.61
CA PHE A 83 7.51 0.25 4.11
C PHE A 83 7.18 -0.87 3.10
N TRP A 84 6.24 -0.57 2.21
CA TRP A 84 5.68 -1.50 1.24
C TRP A 84 6.33 -1.40 -0.13
N HIS A 85 6.80 -2.54 -0.62
CA HIS A 85 7.38 -2.73 -1.94
C HIS A 85 6.42 -3.50 -2.84
N ILE A 86 6.27 -3.06 -4.10
CA ILE A 86 5.48 -3.78 -5.11
C ILE A 86 6.31 -4.94 -5.63
N ASP A 87 5.81 -6.16 -5.39
CA ASP A 87 6.33 -7.37 -5.97
C ASP A 87 5.61 -7.71 -7.28
N HIS A 88 6.36 -8.26 -8.25
CA HIS A 88 5.83 -8.61 -9.56
C HIS A 88 6.55 -9.81 -10.17
N ASP A 89 5.86 -10.55 -11.05
CA ASP A 89 6.43 -11.71 -11.73
C ASP A 89 7.43 -11.30 -12.81
N HIS A 90 8.72 -11.54 -12.55
CA HIS A 90 9.82 -11.24 -13.46
C HIS A 90 9.84 -12.10 -14.74
N ARG A 91 9.00 -13.14 -14.84
CA ARG A 91 8.83 -13.90 -16.09
C ARG A 91 7.91 -13.18 -17.09
N CYS A 92 7.13 -12.21 -16.63
CA CYS A 92 6.13 -11.52 -17.44
C CYS A 92 6.72 -10.37 -18.28
N CYS A 93 7.74 -9.68 -17.78
CA CYS A 93 8.33 -8.51 -18.44
C CYS A 93 9.85 -8.64 -18.52
N PRO A 94 10.51 -8.08 -19.55
CA PRO A 94 11.95 -7.93 -19.57
C PRO A 94 12.46 -7.15 -18.35
N PRO A 95 13.74 -7.33 -17.96
CA PRO A 95 14.33 -6.63 -16.82
C PRO A 95 14.12 -5.12 -16.87
N GLY A 96 13.82 -4.51 -15.72
CA GLY A 96 13.66 -3.06 -15.58
C GLY A 96 12.25 -2.52 -15.92
N GLY A 97 11.31 -3.37 -16.34
CA GLY A 97 9.94 -2.95 -16.68
C GLY A 97 8.84 -3.69 -15.91
N SER A 98 7.65 -3.08 -15.88
CA SER A 98 6.41 -3.71 -15.40
C SER A 98 5.28 -3.38 -16.38
N CYS A 99 4.42 -4.34 -16.70
CA CYS A 99 3.20 -4.11 -17.48
C CYS A 99 1.98 -3.77 -16.59
N GLY A 100 2.15 -3.73 -15.27
CA GLY A 100 1.07 -3.54 -14.30
C GLY A 100 0.25 -4.80 -14.02
N ARG A 101 0.11 -5.70 -15.00
CA ARG A 101 -0.58 -7.00 -14.84
C ARG A 101 0.27 -8.05 -14.14
N CYS A 102 1.59 -7.87 -14.12
CA CYS A 102 2.53 -8.78 -13.46
C CYS A 102 2.63 -8.56 -11.94
N VAL A 103 2.04 -7.48 -11.40
CA VAL A 103 2.02 -7.21 -9.97
C VAL A 103 1.35 -8.37 -9.22
N ARG A 104 2.01 -8.87 -8.18
CA ARG A 104 1.51 -9.95 -7.32
C ARG A 104 0.95 -9.43 -6.01
N GLY A 105 1.64 -8.49 -5.36
CA GLY A 105 1.18 -7.92 -4.10
C GLY A 105 2.16 -6.91 -3.53
N LEU A 106 1.88 -6.44 -2.32
CA LEU A 106 2.75 -5.56 -1.55
C LEU A 106 3.45 -6.37 -0.47
N LEU A 107 4.77 -6.27 -0.41
CA LEU A 107 5.64 -7.01 0.52
C LEU A 107 6.51 -6.04 1.32
N CYS A 108 6.91 -6.46 2.53
CA CYS A 108 7.97 -5.78 3.27
C CYS A 108 9.33 -5.99 2.57
N LEU A 109 10.30 -5.11 2.82
CA LEU A 109 11.62 -5.18 2.21
C LEU A 109 12.30 -6.56 2.35
N PRO A 110 12.35 -7.20 3.54
CA PRO A 110 12.96 -8.53 3.68
C PRO A 110 12.30 -9.60 2.79
N CYS A 111 10.97 -9.59 2.69
CA CYS A 111 10.25 -10.55 1.85
C CYS A 111 10.51 -10.30 0.37
N ASN A 112 10.44 -9.04 -0.06
CA ASN A 112 10.57 -8.65 -1.46
C ASN A 112 11.99 -8.82 -2.00
N ALA A 113 13.00 -8.38 -1.24
CA ALA A 113 14.38 -8.33 -1.72
C ALA A 113 15.15 -9.65 -1.47
N THR A 114 14.79 -10.40 -0.42
CA THR A 114 15.61 -11.52 0.05
C THR A 114 14.84 -12.84 0.05
N ARG A 115 13.74 -12.93 0.81
CA ARG A 115 13.09 -14.23 1.06
C ARG A 115 12.45 -14.81 -0.20
N LEU A 116 11.64 -14.03 -0.91
CA LEU A 116 10.96 -14.49 -2.13
C LEU A 116 11.95 -14.80 -3.26
N PRO A 117 12.92 -13.91 -3.58
CA PRO A 117 13.93 -14.24 -4.60
C PRO A 117 14.78 -15.47 -4.25
N ALA A 118 15.10 -15.69 -2.97
CA ALA A 118 15.81 -16.90 -2.56
C ALA A 118 14.97 -18.16 -2.80
N TYR A 119 13.68 -18.11 -2.43
CA TYR A 119 12.75 -19.22 -2.66
C TYR A 119 12.54 -19.52 -4.15
N GLU A 120 12.39 -18.49 -4.99
CA GLU A 120 12.25 -18.63 -6.44
C GLU A 120 13.52 -19.12 -7.14
N ARG A 121 14.68 -19.13 -6.47
CA ARG A 121 15.91 -19.74 -6.99
C ARG A 121 16.07 -21.21 -6.63
N LEU A 122 15.29 -21.72 -5.66
CA LEU A 122 15.34 -23.13 -5.30
C LEU A 122 14.89 -24.01 -6.47
N PRO A 123 15.46 -25.22 -6.64
CA PRO A 123 14.88 -26.24 -7.49
C PRO A 123 13.42 -26.51 -7.12
N ASN A 124 12.56 -26.83 -8.10
CA ASN A 124 11.12 -27.02 -7.85
C ASN A 124 10.83 -28.06 -6.75
N VAL A 125 11.67 -29.10 -6.64
CA VAL A 125 11.54 -30.15 -5.61
C VAL A 125 11.74 -29.64 -4.18
N LEU A 126 12.38 -28.48 -3.99
CA LEU A 126 12.60 -27.84 -2.70
C LEU A 126 11.65 -26.65 -2.45
N ARG A 127 10.71 -26.38 -3.36
CA ARG A 127 9.68 -25.34 -3.19
C ARG A 127 8.43 -25.93 -2.56
N ASP A 128 8.55 -26.36 -1.32
CA ASP A 128 7.46 -27.04 -0.59
C ASP A 128 6.71 -26.11 0.38
N SER A 129 7.27 -24.94 0.73
CA SER A 129 6.62 -23.99 1.63
C SER A 129 5.20 -23.58 1.17
N PRO A 130 4.14 -23.92 1.93
CA PRO A 130 2.76 -23.58 1.56
C PRO A 130 2.55 -22.07 1.46
N ARG A 131 3.17 -21.29 2.35
CA ARG A 131 3.04 -19.83 2.39
C ARG A 131 3.54 -19.15 1.13
N PHE A 132 4.71 -19.55 0.62
CA PHE A 132 5.26 -18.99 -0.61
C PHE A 132 4.46 -19.48 -1.82
N ASN A 133 4.11 -20.76 -1.86
CA ASN A 133 3.35 -21.32 -2.98
C ASN A 133 1.93 -20.72 -3.08
N THR A 134 1.25 -20.48 -1.96
CA THR A 134 -0.03 -19.77 -1.96
C THR A 134 0.12 -18.35 -2.52
N TYR A 135 1.14 -17.61 -2.09
CA TYR A 135 1.42 -16.27 -2.60
C TYR A 135 1.71 -16.26 -4.12
N LEU A 136 2.51 -17.22 -4.60
CA LEU A 136 2.90 -17.33 -6.00
C LEU A 136 1.73 -17.76 -6.92
N ASN A 137 0.90 -18.69 -6.45
CA ASN A 137 -0.18 -19.28 -7.24
C ASN A 137 -1.46 -18.44 -7.21
N SER A 138 -1.76 -17.83 -6.07
CA SER A 138 -2.96 -17.03 -5.84
C SER A 138 -2.59 -15.64 -5.29
N PRO A 139 -1.85 -14.82 -6.06
CA PRO A 139 -1.33 -13.56 -5.57
C PRO A 139 -2.45 -12.54 -5.29
N PRO A 140 -2.34 -11.75 -4.21
CA PRO A 140 -3.36 -10.77 -3.79
C PRO A 140 -3.87 -9.86 -4.91
N ALA A 141 -2.96 -9.38 -5.77
CA ALA A 141 -3.32 -8.48 -6.84
C ALA A 141 -4.27 -9.09 -7.87
N ARG A 142 -4.32 -10.43 -7.99
CA ARG A 142 -5.25 -11.09 -8.93
C ARG A 142 -6.62 -11.38 -8.32
N HIS A 143 -6.79 -11.16 -7.01
CA HIS A 143 -8.06 -11.41 -6.34
C HIS A 143 -9.14 -10.38 -6.78
N PRO A 144 -10.41 -10.79 -6.99
CA PRO A 144 -11.49 -9.89 -7.35
C PRO A 144 -11.72 -8.76 -6.34
N GLU A 145 -11.59 -9.03 -5.04
CA GLU A 145 -11.78 -8.03 -3.97
C GLU A 145 -10.66 -6.98 -3.89
N ALA A 146 -9.51 -7.25 -4.52
CA ALA A 146 -8.42 -6.30 -4.63
C ALA A 146 -8.66 -5.24 -5.74
N ARG A 147 -9.84 -5.21 -6.36
CA ARG A 147 -10.22 -4.16 -7.32
C ARG A 147 -10.51 -2.83 -6.60
N PRO A 148 -10.15 -1.68 -7.20
CA PRO A 148 -10.44 -0.37 -6.62
C PRO A 148 -11.93 -0.16 -6.36
N THR A 149 -12.20 0.40 -5.19
CA THR A 149 -13.51 0.92 -4.76
C THR A 149 -13.37 2.41 -4.44
N ALA A 150 -14.47 3.11 -4.13
CA ALA A 150 -14.41 4.51 -3.71
C ALA A 150 -13.44 4.74 -2.53
N ARG A 151 -13.32 3.77 -1.62
CA ARG A 151 -12.43 3.81 -0.44
C ARG A 151 -10.94 3.87 -0.79
N ASP A 152 -10.58 3.46 -2.01
CA ASP A 152 -9.18 3.37 -2.45
C ASP A 152 -8.68 4.65 -3.15
N HIS A 153 -9.57 5.62 -3.43
CA HIS A 153 -9.27 6.81 -4.24
C HIS A 153 -8.66 7.97 -3.46
N ALA A 154 -8.67 7.90 -2.14
CA ALA A 154 -7.93 8.82 -1.29
C ALA A 154 -6.41 8.66 -1.50
N GLY A 155 -5.64 9.44 -0.75
CA GLY A 155 -4.18 9.31 -0.71
C GLY A 155 -3.69 7.90 -0.37
N PRO A 156 -2.37 7.67 -0.36
CA PRO A 156 -1.83 6.38 0.00
C PRO A 156 -2.31 5.94 1.39
N ARG A 157 -2.65 4.66 1.52
CA ARG A 157 -3.05 4.08 2.81
C ARG A 157 -1.96 4.26 3.88
N ASP A 158 -2.40 4.51 5.10
CA ASP A 158 -1.60 4.70 6.31
C ASP A 158 -2.22 3.96 7.51
N ALA A 159 -1.67 4.18 8.70
CA ALA A 159 -2.13 3.51 9.93
C ALA A 159 -3.61 3.75 10.24
N SER A 160 -4.18 4.89 9.82
CA SER A 160 -5.60 5.20 10.04
C SER A 160 -6.53 4.44 9.09
N SER A 161 -6.01 4.00 7.94
CA SER A 161 -6.82 3.34 6.89
C SER A 161 -7.43 2.01 7.37
N TYR A 162 -6.75 1.30 8.26
CA TYR A 162 -7.27 0.07 8.89
C TYR A 162 -8.50 0.35 9.78
N LEU A 163 -8.48 1.46 10.55
CA LEU A 163 -9.60 1.84 11.41
C LEU A 163 -10.85 2.18 10.59
N ILE A 164 -10.65 2.86 9.46
CA ILE A 164 -11.73 3.19 8.51
C ILE A 164 -12.34 1.91 7.95
N ASP A 165 -11.52 0.95 7.51
CA ASP A 165 -12.02 -0.32 6.98
C ASP A 165 -12.80 -1.13 8.03
N ALA A 166 -12.33 -1.15 9.29
CA ALA A 166 -13.02 -1.82 10.38
C ALA A 166 -14.39 -1.20 10.66
N PHE A 167 -14.49 0.13 10.66
CA PHE A 167 -15.76 0.84 10.84
C PHE A 167 -16.78 0.47 9.75
N PHE A 168 -16.35 0.49 8.48
CA PHE A 168 -17.26 0.15 7.39
C PHE A 168 -17.66 -1.33 7.37
N THR A 169 -16.75 -2.24 7.75
CA THR A 169 -17.08 -3.67 7.86
C THR A 169 -18.14 -3.91 8.93
N ALA A 170 -18.06 -3.22 10.07
CA ALA A 170 -19.07 -3.28 11.12
C ALA A 170 -20.41 -2.64 10.68
N ALA A 171 -20.38 -1.60 9.85
CA ALA A 171 -21.59 -0.98 9.31
C ALA A 171 -22.30 -1.85 8.25
N ASP A 172 -21.54 -2.63 7.48
CA ASP A 172 -22.07 -3.56 6.46
C ASP A 172 -22.65 -4.86 7.09
N HIS A 173 -22.31 -5.16 8.35
CA HIS A 173 -22.88 -6.24 9.15
C HIS A 173 -23.35 -5.73 10.54
N PRO A 174 -24.50 -5.04 10.62
CA PRO A 174 -25.06 -4.68 11.92
C PRO A 174 -25.56 -5.97 12.59
N GLU A 175 -24.80 -6.52 13.53
CA GLU A 175 -25.30 -7.64 14.31
C GLU A 175 -26.59 -7.22 15.04
N GLY A 176 -27.67 -7.95 14.73
CA GLY A 176 -28.92 -7.88 15.45
C GLY A 176 -28.69 -8.23 16.91
N ASN A 177 -28.87 -7.25 17.77
CA ASN A 177 -28.89 -7.41 19.21
C ASN A 177 -30.15 -8.19 19.61
N ALA A 178 -30.13 -9.51 19.47
CA ALA A 178 -31.10 -10.39 20.11
C ALA A 178 -30.57 -10.71 21.52
N LEU A 179 -30.92 -9.84 22.47
CA LEU A 179 -30.85 -10.15 23.89
C LEU A 179 -31.80 -11.32 24.16
N SER A 180 -31.26 -12.53 24.26
CA SER A 180 -31.97 -13.67 24.82
C SER A 180 -32.11 -13.46 26.33
N SER A 181 -33.37 -13.30 26.74
CA SER A 181 -33.85 -13.32 28.14
C SER A 181 -33.77 -14.71 28.76
#